data_AF-A0A5E8H040-F1
#
_entry.id   AF-A0A5E8H040-F1
#
_cell.length_a   1.000
_cell.length_b   1.000
_cell.length_c   1.000
_cell.angle_alpha   90.00
_cell.angle_beta   90.00
_cell.angle_gamma   90.00
#
_symmetry.space_group_name_H-M   'P 1'
#
loop_
_entity.id
_entity.type
_entity.pdbx_description
1 polymer ?
#
loop_
_entity_poly.entity_id
_entity_poly.type
_entity_poly.pdbx_seq_one_letter_code
_entity_poly.pdbx_strand_id
1 'polypeptide(L)'
;MLKSLKALSLGTVLVALASTATAGDAAKGEKVFKKCQACHAVGDGAKNKVGPHLNDLFGRSAGEIDGYKYSNAMVKAGEDGLVWDMETTRTYLVKPKAMIKGTKMAFAGLRKDADLDNILAYLATYSENADGGSEQSEAPSQDNGTQVTAAPAATEPVAAAVSNTRDGGVFGLGRVALAEEVASWDIDIRPDGQGLPEGSGTVADGEVLYTDNCAMCHGDFGEAVDRWPVLAGGHDTLTDDRPEKTIGSYWPYLSTVYDYVRRAMPFGNARSLSDDEVYAITAYLLYLNDLVDDEEFELSKDNFLDIRLPNEENFIADDRAEEVHYAEKGEPCMTDCKPGPVEITMRARILDVTPDDGGDDNAGVGAVD
;
A
#
# COMPACT_ATOMS: atom_id res chain seq x y z
N MET A 1 56.29 35.90 58.38
CA MET A 1 56.59 35.09 57.18
C MET A 1 55.28 34.52 56.66
N LEU A 2 55.08 34.64 55.34
CA LEU A 2 53.90 34.30 54.56
C LEU A 2 53.29 32.91 54.87
N LYS A 3 51.97 32.79 54.74
CA LYS A 3 51.35 31.86 53.77
C LYS A 3 49.84 32.11 53.60
N SER A 4 49.48 32.20 52.32
CA SER A 4 48.18 32.54 51.75
C SER A 4 47.16 31.40 51.84
N LEU A 5 45.89 31.72 52.06
CA LEU A 5 44.75 30.82 51.74
C LEU A 5 44.03 31.37 50.51
N LYS A 6 44.07 30.59 49.42
CA LYS A 6 43.32 30.80 48.19
C LYS A 6 41.87 30.39 48.40
N ALA A 7 40.94 31.28 48.06
CA ALA A 7 39.52 30.96 47.89
C ALA A 7 39.34 30.11 46.63
N LEU A 8 38.61 28.99 46.75
CA LEU A 8 38.23 28.10 45.66
C LEU A 8 36.80 28.47 45.23
N SER A 9 36.68 29.18 44.11
CA SER A 9 35.40 29.48 43.46
C SER A 9 34.95 28.26 42.65
N LEU A 10 33.82 27.66 43.02
CA LEU A 10 33.15 26.59 42.29
C LEU A 10 32.41 27.22 41.09
N GLY A 11 32.98 27.12 39.89
CA GLY A 11 32.33 27.56 38.65
C GLY A 11 31.41 26.47 38.11
N THR A 12 30.11 26.69 38.19
CA THR A 12 29.10 25.85 37.53
C THR A 12 29.16 26.11 36.02
N VAL A 13 29.71 25.15 35.27
CA VAL A 13 29.67 25.15 33.80
C VAL A 13 28.30 24.61 33.39
N LEU A 14 27.44 25.50 32.92
CA LEU A 14 26.18 25.14 32.26
C LEU A 14 26.51 24.72 30.83
N VAL A 15 26.60 23.41 30.58
CA VAL A 15 26.71 22.86 29.23
C VAL A 15 25.34 22.99 28.58
N ALA A 16 25.18 23.97 27.69
CA ALA A 16 24.04 24.02 26.80
C ALA A 16 24.18 22.89 25.78
N LEU A 17 23.36 21.84 25.91
CA LEU A 17 23.16 20.88 24.83
C LEU A 17 22.40 21.62 23.73
N ALA A 18 23.11 22.01 22.67
CA ALA A 18 22.47 22.37 21.42
C ALA A 18 21.89 21.08 20.81
N SER A 19 20.57 20.91 20.89
CA SER A 19 19.86 19.92 20.10
C SER A 19 20.05 20.29 18.63
N THR A 20 20.91 19.56 17.92
CA THR A 20 20.94 19.61 16.46
C THR A 20 19.67 18.93 15.97
N ALA A 21 18.61 19.71 15.74
CA ALA A 21 17.50 19.26 14.93
C ALA A 21 18.06 18.95 13.54
N THR A 22 18.07 17.68 13.16
CA THR A 22 18.49 17.27 11.82
C THR A 22 17.43 17.72 10.85
N ALA A 23 17.73 18.73 10.03
CA ALA A 23 16.87 19.09 8.92
C ALA A 23 16.70 17.88 7.99
N GLY A 24 15.45 17.54 7.65
CA GLY A 24 15.15 16.39 6.78
C GLY A 24 15.71 16.53 5.36
N ASP A 25 15.85 15.41 4.68
CA ASP A 25 16.33 15.32 3.30
C ASP A 25 15.14 15.12 2.34
N ALA A 26 14.85 16.15 1.54
CA ALA A 26 13.72 16.14 0.60
C ALA A 26 13.82 15.03 -0.45
N ALA A 27 15.02 14.64 -0.90
CA ALA A 27 15.20 13.55 -1.87
C ALA A 27 14.90 12.18 -1.25
N LYS A 28 15.19 12.01 0.05
CA LYS A 28 14.71 10.83 0.80
C LYS A 28 13.21 10.92 1.08
N GLY A 29 12.70 12.12 1.32
CA GLY A 29 11.29 12.37 1.53
C GLY A 29 10.42 12.02 0.34
N GLU A 30 10.89 12.25 -0.88
CA GLU A 30 10.24 11.79 -2.10
C GLU A 30 10.03 10.26 -2.11
N LYS A 31 11.01 9.50 -1.60
CA LYS A 31 10.87 8.04 -1.46
C LYS A 31 9.83 7.67 -0.40
N VAL A 32 9.79 8.39 0.72
CA VAL A 32 8.76 8.21 1.75
C VAL A 32 7.37 8.55 1.19
N PHE A 33 7.26 9.57 0.34
CA PHE A 33 6.02 9.99 -0.30
C PHE A 33 5.39 8.91 -1.19
N LYS A 34 6.15 7.90 -1.61
CA LYS A 34 5.58 6.72 -2.30
C LYS A 34 4.50 6.02 -1.47
N LYS A 35 4.59 6.07 -0.14
CA LYS A 35 3.54 5.57 0.78
C LYS A 35 2.25 6.42 0.73
N CYS A 36 2.34 7.65 0.23
CA CYS A 36 1.24 8.62 0.17
C CYS A 36 0.66 8.77 -1.26
N GLN A 37 1.45 8.45 -2.30
CA GLN A 37 1.16 8.76 -3.71
C GLN A 37 -0.11 8.10 -4.27
N ALA A 38 -0.54 6.98 -3.69
CA ALA A 38 -1.78 6.31 -4.07
C ALA A 38 -3.00 7.18 -3.74
N CYS A 39 -2.94 7.90 -2.61
CA CYS A 39 -4.04 8.70 -2.11
C CYS A 39 -3.86 10.20 -2.36
N HIS A 40 -2.63 10.69 -2.46
CA HIS A 40 -2.32 12.11 -2.56
C HIS A 40 -1.53 12.44 -3.84
N ALA A 41 -1.53 13.71 -4.21
CA ALA A 41 -0.75 14.26 -5.31
C ALA A 41 -0.05 15.55 -4.86
N VAL A 42 1.15 15.79 -5.40
CA VAL A 42 1.92 17.04 -5.24
C VAL A 42 2.50 17.47 -6.59
N GLY A 43 2.88 18.73 -6.71
CA GLY A 43 3.49 19.31 -7.91
C GLY A 43 2.48 19.90 -8.89
N ASP A 44 2.98 20.29 -10.06
CA ASP A 44 2.20 20.97 -11.09
C ASP A 44 1.02 20.11 -11.55
N GLY A 45 -0.19 20.68 -11.47
CA GLY A 45 -1.43 20.00 -11.88
C GLY A 45 -1.91 18.91 -10.92
N ALA A 46 -1.43 18.88 -9.67
CA ALA A 46 -1.92 17.97 -8.64
C ALA A 46 -3.46 18.05 -8.48
N LYS A 47 -4.12 16.89 -8.43
CA LYS A 47 -5.57 16.75 -8.28
C LYS A 47 -5.92 16.00 -7.00
N ASN A 48 -7.10 16.28 -6.47
CA ASN A 48 -7.71 15.47 -5.41
C ASN A 48 -7.93 14.03 -5.91
N LYS A 49 -7.56 13.04 -5.09
CA LYS A 49 -7.77 11.61 -5.34
C LYS A 49 -8.57 11.01 -4.17
N VAL A 50 -8.15 9.87 -3.63
CA VAL A 50 -8.66 9.30 -2.37
C VAL A 50 -8.46 10.30 -1.21
N GLY A 51 -7.35 11.04 -1.22
CA GLY A 51 -7.07 12.17 -0.35
C GLY A 51 -6.93 13.49 -1.15
N PRO A 52 -6.96 14.65 -0.46
CA PRO A 52 -6.77 15.94 -1.11
C PRO A 52 -5.32 16.10 -1.63
N HIS A 53 -5.08 16.98 -2.60
CA HIS A 53 -3.70 17.31 -2.99
C HIS A 53 -2.94 17.99 -1.84
N LEU A 54 -1.61 17.90 -1.85
CA LEU A 54 -0.77 18.38 -0.74
C LEU A 54 0.13 19.58 -1.09
N ASN A 55 -0.10 20.23 -2.23
CA ASN A 55 0.46 21.56 -2.49
C ASN A 55 -0.08 22.58 -1.48
N ASP A 56 0.77 23.52 -1.09
CA ASP A 56 0.48 24.58 -0.11
C ASP A 56 -0.18 24.04 1.15
N LEU A 57 0.40 22.95 1.67
CA LEU A 57 -0.08 22.30 2.89
C LEU A 57 0.21 23.16 4.10
N PHE A 58 1.44 23.67 4.22
CA PHE A 58 1.85 24.40 5.40
C PHE A 58 1.22 25.80 5.46
N GLY A 59 0.68 26.16 6.61
CA GLY A 59 -0.12 27.37 6.86
C GLY A 59 -1.61 27.22 6.56
N ARG A 60 -2.07 26.10 5.99
CA ARG A 60 -3.49 25.90 5.63
C ARG A 60 -4.28 25.31 6.79
N SER A 61 -5.53 25.76 6.96
CA SER A 61 -6.44 25.17 7.96
C SER A 61 -6.83 23.75 7.55
N ALA A 62 -7.00 22.88 8.54
CA ALA A 62 -7.44 21.51 8.29
C ALA A 62 -8.82 21.45 7.64
N GLY A 63 -8.99 20.65 6.59
CA GLY A 63 -10.30 20.45 5.95
C GLY A 63 -10.72 21.53 4.95
N GLU A 64 -9.81 22.37 4.46
CA GLU A 64 -10.15 23.58 3.69
C GLU A 64 -9.98 23.48 2.16
N ILE A 65 -9.38 22.41 1.60
CA ILE A 65 -9.22 22.33 0.13
C ILE A 65 -10.58 22.22 -0.58
N ASP A 66 -10.79 23.12 -1.53
CA ASP A 66 -11.95 23.12 -2.43
C ASP A 66 -12.05 21.85 -3.27
N GLY A 67 -13.29 21.39 -3.47
CA GLY A 67 -13.57 20.22 -4.32
C GLY A 67 -13.16 18.88 -3.70
N TYR A 68 -12.83 18.80 -2.40
CA TYR A 68 -12.62 17.55 -1.68
C TYR A 68 -13.60 17.40 -0.51
N LYS A 69 -14.18 16.19 -0.35
CA LYS A 69 -15.16 15.91 0.72
C LYS A 69 -14.49 15.32 1.96
N TYR A 70 -14.10 16.18 2.88
CA TYR A 70 -13.52 15.81 4.17
C TYR A 70 -14.45 15.01 5.08
N SER A 71 -13.92 14.49 6.19
CA SER A 71 -14.75 13.96 7.28
C SER A 71 -15.23 15.11 8.16
N ASN A 72 -16.38 14.94 8.81
CA ASN A 72 -16.89 15.95 9.74
C ASN A 72 -15.88 16.25 10.86
N ALA A 73 -15.11 15.24 11.29
CA ALA A 73 -14.06 15.40 12.30
C ALA A 73 -12.89 16.27 11.80
N MET A 74 -12.49 16.13 10.53
CA MET A 74 -11.41 16.94 9.97
C MET A 74 -11.84 18.40 9.77
N VAL A 75 -13.06 18.63 9.26
CA VAL A 75 -13.62 19.98 9.13
C VAL A 75 -13.71 20.65 10.50
N LYS A 76 -14.26 19.94 11.50
CA LYS A 76 -14.35 20.43 12.86
C LYS A 76 -12.97 20.76 13.46
N ALA A 77 -11.95 19.94 13.20
CA ALA A 77 -10.60 20.22 13.69
C ALA A 77 -10.06 21.55 13.12
N GLY A 78 -10.32 21.84 11.84
CA GLY A 78 -9.98 23.14 11.24
C GLY A 78 -10.77 24.30 11.84
N GLU A 79 -12.08 24.14 12.03
CA GLU A 79 -12.93 25.14 12.72
C GLU A 79 -12.48 25.42 14.16
N ASP A 80 -12.00 24.39 14.86
CA ASP A 80 -11.44 24.48 16.21
C ASP A 80 -9.98 25.02 16.21
N GLY A 81 -9.43 25.39 15.04
CA GLY A 81 -8.16 26.11 14.90
C GLY A 81 -6.94 25.27 14.48
N LEU A 82 -7.14 24.02 14.03
CA LEU A 82 -6.02 23.20 13.56
C LEU A 82 -5.49 23.74 12.21
N VAL A 83 -4.25 24.21 12.24
CA VAL A 83 -3.49 24.62 11.06
C VAL A 83 -2.38 23.60 10.82
N TRP A 84 -2.13 23.27 9.55
CA TRP A 84 -1.02 22.41 9.16
C TRP A 84 0.29 23.19 9.19
N ASP A 85 1.18 22.83 10.10
CA ASP A 85 2.56 23.29 10.17
C ASP A 85 3.47 22.06 10.28
N MET A 86 4.78 22.27 10.46
CA MET A 86 5.72 21.16 10.59
C MET A 86 5.40 20.24 11.78
N GLU A 87 4.97 20.80 12.92
CA GLU A 87 4.71 20.06 14.16
C GLU A 87 3.36 19.34 14.11
N THR A 88 2.31 20.02 13.69
CA THR A 88 0.97 19.43 13.60
C THR A 88 0.91 18.38 12.49
N THR A 89 1.60 18.62 11.38
CA THR A 89 1.72 17.62 10.30
C THR A 89 2.54 16.43 10.77
N ARG A 90 3.66 16.64 11.48
CA ARG A 90 4.44 15.53 12.08
C ARG A 90 3.55 14.67 12.97
N THR A 91 2.87 15.31 13.91
CA THR A 91 2.00 14.65 14.90
C THR A 91 0.90 13.86 14.21
N TYR A 92 0.30 14.44 13.17
CA TYR A 92 -0.74 13.79 12.40
C TYR A 92 -0.21 12.57 11.65
N LEU A 93 0.96 12.67 11.02
CA LEU A 93 1.58 11.58 10.27
C LEU A 93 2.05 10.43 11.16
N VAL A 94 2.27 10.63 12.46
CA VAL A 94 2.57 9.53 13.39
C VAL A 94 1.38 8.59 13.56
N LYS A 95 0.17 9.13 13.75
CA LYS A 95 -1.06 8.33 13.92
C LYS A 95 -2.33 9.17 13.68
N PRO A 96 -2.79 9.31 12.42
CA PRO A 96 -3.88 10.22 12.06
C PRO A 96 -5.18 9.99 12.85
N LYS A 97 -5.58 8.72 13.01
CA LYS A 97 -6.80 8.34 13.73
C LYS A 97 -6.72 8.58 15.24
N ALA A 98 -5.52 8.67 15.81
CA ALA A 98 -5.33 9.01 17.22
C ALA A 98 -5.41 10.53 17.44
N MET A 99 -4.84 11.33 16.52
CA MET A 99 -4.91 12.79 16.61
C MET A 99 -6.32 13.32 16.28
N ILE A 100 -6.97 12.80 15.24
CA ILE A 100 -8.32 13.23 14.83
C ILE A 100 -9.23 12.00 14.75
N LYS A 101 -9.93 11.71 15.85
CA LYS A 101 -10.89 10.61 15.92
C LYS A 101 -12.02 10.82 14.91
N GLY A 102 -12.19 9.88 13.99
CA GLY A 102 -13.16 9.98 12.88
C GLY A 102 -12.62 10.67 11.62
N THR A 103 -11.30 10.88 11.52
CA THR A 103 -10.69 11.20 10.21
C THR A 103 -10.90 10.04 9.22
N LYS A 104 -11.10 10.39 7.94
CA LYS A 104 -11.15 9.43 6.83
C LYS A 104 -9.78 8.97 6.37
N MET A 105 -8.70 9.63 6.81
CA MET A 105 -7.34 9.22 6.45
C MET A 105 -6.99 7.91 7.16
N ALA A 106 -7.13 6.80 6.44
CA ALA A 106 -6.78 5.46 6.90
C ALA A 106 -5.30 5.16 6.61
N PHE A 107 -4.42 5.86 7.34
CA PHE A 107 -2.97 5.68 7.24
C PHE A 107 -2.43 5.17 8.59
N ALA A 108 -1.60 4.12 8.55
CA ALA A 108 -1.05 3.46 9.73
C ALA A 108 -0.11 4.37 10.54
N GLY A 109 0.55 5.30 9.86
CA GLY A 109 1.46 6.26 10.46
C GLY A 109 2.93 6.01 10.09
N LEU A 110 3.77 7.03 10.29
CA LEU A 110 5.22 6.93 10.17
C LEU A 110 5.84 6.86 11.58
N ARG A 111 6.55 5.76 11.86
CA ARG A 111 7.17 5.51 13.18
C ARG A 111 8.63 5.97 13.27
N LYS A 112 9.32 6.07 12.14
CA LYS A 112 10.73 6.47 12.11
C LYS A 112 10.81 7.99 12.06
N ASP A 113 11.48 8.60 13.04
CA ASP A 113 11.68 10.05 13.07
C ASP A 113 12.36 10.58 11.81
N ALA A 114 13.33 9.84 11.27
CA ALA A 114 13.97 10.19 10.01
C ALA A 114 12.98 10.20 8.83
N ASP A 115 12.00 9.28 8.78
CA ASP A 115 10.98 9.28 7.71
C ASP A 115 10.06 10.49 7.85
N LEU A 116 9.71 10.87 9.09
CA LEU A 116 8.92 12.07 9.40
C LEU A 116 9.66 13.35 9.00
N ASP A 117 10.94 13.48 9.36
CA ASP A 117 11.76 14.64 8.99
C ASP A 117 11.87 14.76 7.47
N ASN A 118 12.15 13.65 6.79
CA ASN A 118 12.33 13.63 5.34
C ASN A 118 11.03 13.95 4.59
N ILE A 119 9.88 13.38 5.00
CA ILE A 119 8.61 13.66 4.31
C ILE A 119 8.16 15.11 4.50
N LEU A 120 8.37 15.69 5.69
CA LEU A 120 8.07 17.10 5.94
C LEU A 120 8.95 18.01 5.09
N ALA A 121 10.24 17.72 4.99
CA ALA A 121 11.17 18.43 4.11
C ALA A 121 10.75 18.34 2.63
N TYR A 122 10.25 17.18 2.18
CA TYR A 122 9.75 17.01 0.82
C TYR A 122 8.45 17.78 0.56
N LEU A 123 7.46 17.70 1.46
CA LEU A 123 6.21 18.44 1.33
C LEU A 123 6.42 19.96 1.36
N ALA A 124 7.44 20.42 2.09
CA ALA A 124 7.83 21.83 2.15
C ALA A 124 8.26 22.37 0.79
N THR A 125 8.82 21.53 -0.10
CA THR A 125 9.18 21.96 -1.46
C THR A 125 7.98 22.33 -2.33
N TYR A 126 6.76 21.97 -1.90
CA TYR A 126 5.50 22.28 -2.58
C TYR A 126 4.62 23.24 -1.78
N SER A 127 5.17 23.93 -0.77
CA SER A 127 4.42 24.91 0.03
C SER A 127 5.20 26.21 0.15
N GLU A 128 4.57 27.33 -0.19
CA GLU A 128 5.23 28.65 -0.09
C GLU A 128 5.45 29.12 1.37
N ASN A 129 4.70 28.56 2.33
CA ASN A 129 4.71 28.94 3.76
C ASN A 129 5.30 27.88 4.70
N ALA A 130 6.38 27.19 4.31
CA ALA A 130 6.98 26.11 5.10
C ALA A 130 7.56 26.55 6.46
N ASP A 131 7.83 27.86 6.65
CA ASP A 131 8.49 28.43 7.84
C ASP A 131 7.53 29.20 8.77
N GLY A 132 6.33 28.65 9.03
CA GLY A 132 5.30 29.26 9.88
C GLY A 132 5.68 29.45 11.36
N GLY A 133 6.41 30.52 11.67
CA GLY A 133 6.15 31.49 12.75
C GLY A 133 6.04 31.03 14.21
N SER A 134 7.16 31.10 14.95
CA SER A 134 7.16 31.70 16.28
C SER A 134 7.23 33.23 16.13
N GLU A 135 6.18 33.95 16.50
CA GLU A 135 6.16 35.42 16.41
C GLU A 135 7.12 36.07 17.43
N GLN A 136 8.01 36.94 16.94
CA GLN A 136 8.28 38.22 17.60
C GLN A 136 8.63 39.32 16.58
N SER A 137 7.74 40.32 16.58
CA SER A 137 7.70 41.64 15.92
C SER A 137 9.03 42.41 15.72
N GLU A 138 9.25 42.95 14.51
CA GLU A 138 9.22 44.41 14.21
C GLU A 138 9.40 44.70 12.69
N ALA A 139 8.78 45.79 12.22
CA ALA A 139 8.81 46.30 10.84
C ALA A 139 9.54 47.67 10.78
N PRO A 140 9.72 48.36 9.62
CA PRO A 140 10.00 47.92 8.25
C PRO A 140 11.26 48.60 7.68
N SER A 141 11.85 48.09 6.58
CA SER A 141 12.57 48.96 5.65
C SER A 141 12.58 48.42 4.22
N GLN A 142 12.31 49.34 3.30
CA GLN A 142 12.33 49.17 1.85
C GLN A 142 13.77 49.23 1.34
N ASP A 143 14.12 48.45 0.31
CA ASP A 143 14.34 48.96 -1.06
C ASP A 143 15.09 47.96 -1.95
N ASN A 144 14.65 47.92 -3.21
CA ASN A 144 15.32 47.55 -4.46
C ASN A 144 16.22 46.29 -4.55
N GLY A 145 15.64 45.27 -5.18
CA GLY A 145 15.91 45.00 -6.59
C GLY A 145 17.33 44.55 -6.96
N THR A 146 17.47 43.27 -7.32
CA THR A 146 18.36 42.84 -8.41
C THR A 146 17.85 41.51 -8.96
N GLN A 147 17.49 41.53 -10.25
CA GLN A 147 17.36 40.33 -11.08
C GLN A 147 18.71 39.60 -11.12
N VAL A 148 18.69 38.29 -10.86
CA VAL A 148 19.76 37.37 -11.28
C VAL A 148 19.05 36.22 -12.00
N THR A 149 18.73 36.43 -13.28
CA THR A 149 19.38 35.78 -14.42
C THR A 149 19.53 34.27 -14.26
N ALA A 150 18.73 33.58 -15.07
CA ALA A 150 18.72 32.15 -15.25
C ALA A 150 20.03 31.62 -15.87
N ALA A 151 20.21 30.32 -15.63
CA ALA A 151 21.01 29.33 -16.35
C ALA A 151 22.50 29.17 -15.94
N PRO A 152 23.08 27.97 -16.10
CA PRO A 152 22.54 26.78 -16.79
C PRO A 152 22.52 25.49 -15.96
N ALA A 153 21.57 24.62 -16.32
CA ALA A 153 21.65 23.20 -16.05
C ALA A 153 22.94 22.65 -16.67
N ALA A 154 23.86 22.22 -15.81
CA ALA A 154 24.96 21.35 -16.20
C ALA A 154 24.35 19.98 -16.53
N THR A 155 24.03 19.82 -17.81
CA THR A 155 23.82 18.54 -18.46
C THR A 155 25.18 17.86 -18.56
N GLU A 156 25.50 16.98 -17.61
CA GLU A 156 26.42 15.90 -17.94
C GLU A 156 25.60 14.78 -18.60
N PRO A 157 25.99 14.33 -19.79
CA PRO A 157 25.34 13.18 -20.39
C PRO A 157 25.76 11.99 -19.55
N VAL A 158 24.79 11.36 -18.89
CA VAL A 158 24.92 9.92 -18.61
C VAL A 158 25.09 9.32 -20.00
N ALA A 159 26.32 8.97 -20.35
CA ALA A 159 26.60 8.21 -21.54
C ALA A 159 25.80 6.93 -21.40
N ALA A 160 24.61 6.91 -22.00
CA ALA A 160 23.89 5.71 -22.28
C ALA A 160 24.92 4.82 -22.97
N ALA A 161 25.30 3.73 -22.31
CA ALA A 161 25.92 2.63 -23.01
C ALA A 161 24.90 2.24 -24.08
N VAL A 162 25.09 2.78 -25.28
CA VAL A 162 24.35 2.36 -26.46
C VAL A 162 24.80 0.93 -26.65
N SER A 163 24.00 -0.01 -26.12
CA SER A 163 24.20 -1.42 -26.38
C SER A 163 24.05 -1.61 -27.89
N ASN A 164 25.19 -1.60 -28.58
CA ASN A 164 25.28 -1.85 -30.02
C ASN A 164 25.21 -3.35 -30.34
N THR A 165 24.88 -4.20 -29.37
CA THR A 165 24.70 -5.64 -29.60
C THR A 165 23.24 -5.93 -29.87
N ARG A 166 22.82 -5.69 -31.12
CA ARG A 166 21.64 -6.37 -31.71
C ARG A 166 21.99 -7.84 -31.93
N ASP A 167 22.18 -8.61 -30.87
CA ASP A 167 22.37 -10.08 -30.94
C ASP A 167 21.02 -10.80 -30.78
N GLY A 168 19.95 -10.19 -31.28
CA GLY A 168 18.56 -10.62 -31.07
C GLY A 168 18.07 -11.61 -32.12
N GLY A 169 18.55 -12.85 -32.08
CA GLY A 169 17.94 -14.00 -32.77
C GLY A 169 17.62 -13.82 -34.27
N VAL A 170 16.71 -14.66 -34.80
CA VAL A 170 16.40 -14.77 -36.24
C VAL A 170 15.94 -13.46 -36.89
N PHE A 171 15.35 -12.54 -36.12
CA PHE A 171 14.78 -11.27 -36.61
C PHE A 171 15.61 -10.03 -36.26
N GLY A 172 16.71 -10.15 -35.51
CA GLY A 172 17.55 -9.02 -35.12
C GLY A 172 16.88 -8.00 -34.20
N LEU A 173 15.83 -8.42 -33.45
CA LEU A 173 15.06 -7.56 -32.54
C LEU A 173 15.46 -7.82 -31.08
N GLY A 174 15.51 -6.74 -30.28
CA GLY A 174 15.81 -6.80 -28.86
C GLY A 174 17.30 -6.98 -28.54
N ARG A 175 17.58 -7.27 -27.27
CA ARG A 175 18.89 -7.64 -26.73
C ARG A 175 18.72 -8.70 -25.65
N VAL A 176 19.81 -9.34 -25.26
CA VAL A 176 19.82 -10.22 -24.08
C VAL A 176 19.45 -9.40 -22.84
N ALA A 177 18.55 -9.94 -22.00
CA ALA A 177 18.21 -9.35 -20.72
C ALA A 177 19.39 -9.47 -19.76
N LEU A 178 19.70 -8.39 -19.04
CA LEU A 178 20.75 -8.42 -18.03
C LEU A 178 20.29 -9.24 -16.82
N ALA A 179 21.23 -9.85 -16.12
CA ALA A 179 20.91 -10.66 -14.94
C ALA A 179 20.17 -9.83 -13.87
N GLU A 180 20.54 -8.57 -13.69
CA GLU A 180 19.89 -7.67 -12.73
C GLU A 180 18.45 -7.33 -13.14
N GLU A 181 18.18 -7.22 -14.45
CA GLU A 181 16.82 -6.94 -14.95
C GLU A 181 15.91 -8.14 -14.70
N VAL A 182 16.39 -9.34 -15.01
CA VAL A 182 15.67 -10.58 -14.73
C VAL A 182 15.41 -10.70 -13.23
N ALA A 183 16.44 -10.56 -12.38
CA ALA A 183 16.29 -10.65 -10.93
C ALA A 183 15.30 -9.62 -10.34
N SER A 184 15.13 -8.45 -10.98
CA SER A 184 14.21 -7.42 -10.51
C SER A 184 12.73 -7.67 -10.89
N TRP A 185 12.48 -8.49 -11.90
CA TRP A 185 11.13 -8.77 -12.43
C TRP A 185 10.67 -10.21 -12.15
N ASP A 186 11.61 -11.15 -12.23
CA ASP A 186 11.41 -12.58 -12.00
C ASP A 186 11.54 -12.89 -10.51
N ILE A 187 10.44 -12.63 -9.81
CA ILE A 187 10.29 -12.86 -8.37
C ILE A 187 9.27 -13.98 -8.10
N ASP A 188 8.98 -14.83 -9.09
CA ASP A 188 8.02 -15.93 -8.99
C ASP A 188 8.47 -16.95 -7.94
N ILE A 189 7.52 -17.43 -7.13
CA ILE A 189 7.79 -18.51 -6.18
C ILE A 189 6.96 -19.72 -6.57
N ARG A 190 7.65 -20.79 -6.95
CA ARG A 190 7.01 -22.03 -7.39
C ARG A 190 6.70 -22.93 -6.20
N PRO A 191 5.72 -23.86 -6.34
CA PRO A 191 5.38 -24.81 -5.28
C PRO A 191 6.54 -25.71 -4.81
N ASP A 192 7.58 -25.88 -5.64
CA ASP A 192 8.80 -26.63 -5.30
C ASP A 192 9.87 -25.77 -4.59
N GLY A 193 9.56 -24.51 -4.27
CA GLY A 193 10.43 -23.57 -3.58
C GLY A 193 11.40 -22.83 -4.51
N GLN A 194 11.39 -23.11 -5.82
CA GLN A 194 12.18 -22.33 -6.76
C GLN A 194 11.74 -20.86 -6.72
N GLY A 195 12.73 -19.96 -6.56
CA GLY A 195 12.53 -18.52 -6.44
C GLY A 195 12.50 -17.97 -5.02
N LEU A 196 12.43 -18.84 -3.99
CA LEU A 196 12.44 -18.39 -2.59
C LEU A 196 13.68 -17.55 -2.26
N PRO A 197 13.50 -16.29 -1.82
CA PRO A 197 14.61 -15.47 -1.37
C PRO A 197 15.13 -15.95 -0.01
N GLU A 198 16.38 -15.62 0.30
CA GLU A 198 16.91 -15.78 1.66
C GLU A 198 16.11 -14.89 2.63
N GLY A 199 15.81 -15.41 3.82
CA GLY A 199 15.11 -14.66 4.85
C GLY A 199 14.35 -15.53 5.83
N SER A 200 13.84 -14.89 6.88
CA SER A 200 12.97 -15.52 7.87
C SER A 200 12.07 -14.49 8.55
N GLY A 201 11.04 -14.97 9.25
CA GLY A 201 10.17 -14.13 10.07
C GLY A 201 9.25 -14.95 10.97
N THR A 202 8.99 -14.44 12.17
CA THR A 202 8.15 -15.11 13.17
C THR A 202 6.68 -14.73 13.02
N VAL A 203 5.79 -15.55 13.60
CA VAL A 203 4.37 -15.22 13.74
C VAL A 203 4.18 -13.90 14.50
N ALA A 204 4.89 -13.71 15.63
CA ALA A 204 4.82 -12.49 16.43
C ALA A 204 5.23 -11.22 15.65
N ASP A 205 6.30 -11.28 14.85
CA ASP A 205 6.70 -10.15 13.98
C ASP A 205 5.64 -9.91 12.88
N GLY A 206 5.08 -10.99 12.37
CA GLY A 206 4.03 -10.98 11.35
C GLY A 206 2.74 -10.33 11.82
N GLU A 207 2.31 -10.56 13.05
CA GLU A 207 1.10 -9.94 13.64
C GLU A 207 1.20 -8.42 13.64
N VAL A 208 2.35 -7.87 14.05
CA VAL A 208 2.59 -6.42 14.08
C VAL A 208 2.52 -5.85 12.67
N LEU A 209 3.22 -6.48 11.72
CA LEU A 209 3.22 -6.06 10.33
C LEU A 209 1.83 -6.15 9.69
N TYR A 210 1.10 -7.21 9.98
CA TYR A 210 -0.25 -7.44 9.47
C TYR A 210 -1.24 -6.40 10.02
N THR A 211 -1.18 -6.11 11.31
CA THR A 211 -2.01 -5.08 11.95
C THR A 211 -1.78 -3.71 11.29
N ASP A 212 -0.53 -3.39 10.97
CA ASP A 212 -0.19 -2.10 10.38
C ASP A 212 -0.54 -1.97 8.90
N ASN A 213 -0.41 -3.06 8.13
CA ASN A 213 -0.44 -2.99 6.68
C ASN A 213 -1.64 -3.71 6.03
N CYS A 214 -2.32 -4.59 6.76
CA CYS A 214 -3.29 -5.54 6.20
C CYS A 214 -4.67 -5.43 6.88
N ALA A 215 -4.71 -5.34 8.21
CA ALA A 215 -5.93 -5.46 9.00
C ALA A 215 -7.02 -4.43 8.67
N MET A 216 -6.64 -3.25 8.15
CA MET A 216 -7.60 -2.23 7.75
C MET A 216 -8.60 -2.68 6.68
N CYS A 217 -8.22 -3.67 5.88
CA CYS A 217 -9.06 -4.29 4.85
C CYS A 217 -9.39 -5.73 5.23
N HIS A 218 -8.43 -6.48 5.74
CA HIS A 218 -8.57 -7.91 5.95
C HIS A 218 -9.05 -8.31 7.36
N GLY A 219 -9.37 -7.36 8.23
CA GLY A 219 -9.76 -7.64 9.62
C GLY A 219 -8.55 -7.99 10.48
N ASP A 220 -8.69 -7.92 11.79
CA ASP A 220 -7.56 -8.14 12.73
C ASP A 220 -7.11 -9.62 12.72
N PHE A 221 -8.02 -10.53 12.39
CA PHE A 221 -7.82 -11.99 12.36
C PHE A 221 -8.04 -12.60 10.97
N GLY A 222 -8.04 -11.79 9.90
CA GLY A 222 -8.25 -12.29 8.53
C GLY A 222 -9.72 -12.49 8.15
N GLU A 223 -10.66 -12.05 9.00
CA GLU A 223 -12.12 -12.18 8.83
C GLU A 223 -12.73 -11.16 7.84
N ALA A 224 -11.90 -10.30 7.26
CA ALA A 224 -12.25 -9.15 6.44
C ALA A 224 -13.00 -8.01 7.13
N VAL A 225 -12.92 -6.83 6.54
CA VAL A 225 -13.76 -5.68 6.84
C VAL A 225 -14.63 -5.37 5.63
N ASP A 226 -15.94 -5.23 5.84
CA ASP A 226 -16.93 -4.94 4.79
C ASP A 226 -16.93 -5.98 3.65
N ARG A 227 -16.50 -5.62 2.44
CA ARG A 227 -16.47 -6.51 1.26
C ARG A 227 -15.05 -6.85 0.80
N TRP A 228 -14.05 -6.58 1.62
CA TRP A 228 -12.70 -7.02 1.34
C TRP A 228 -12.58 -8.56 1.47
N PRO A 229 -11.56 -9.18 0.85
CA PRO A 229 -11.39 -10.62 0.91
C PRO A 229 -11.10 -11.14 2.33
N VAL A 230 -11.76 -12.24 2.70
CA VAL A 230 -11.49 -13.05 3.89
C VAL A 230 -10.22 -13.88 3.63
N LEU A 231 -9.27 -13.83 4.56
CA LEU A 231 -7.98 -14.53 4.46
C LEU A 231 -7.91 -15.81 5.30
N ALA A 232 -8.73 -15.90 6.36
CA ALA A 232 -8.76 -17.04 7.28
C ALA A 232 -10.20 -17.48 7.60
N GLY A 233 -10.39 -18.78 7.86
CA GLY A 233 -11.70 -19.40 8.09
C GLY A 233 -12.25 -20.16 6.87
N GLY A 234 -13.54 -20.52 6.90
CA GLY A 234 -14.19 -21.24 5.79
C GLY A 234 -13.84 -22.73 5.67
N HIS A 235 -13.20 -23.32 6.67
CA HIS A 235 -12.94 -24.76 6.71
C HIS A 235 -14.24 -25.57 6.56
N ASP A 236 -14.18 -26.67 5.81
CA ASP A 236 -15.30 -27.57 5.51
C ASP A 236 -16.50 -26.93 4.76
N THR A 237 -16.40 -25.69 4.30
CA THR A 237 -17.50 -25.01 3.58
C THR A 237 -17.52 -25.26 2.07
N LEU A 238 -16.52 -25.96 1.50
CA LEU A 238 -16.34 -26.07 0.04
C LEU A 238 -17.52 -26.73 -0.69
N THR A 239 -18.36 -27.48 0.01
CA THR A 239 -19.57 -28.13 -0.53
C THR A 239 -20.86 -27.39 -0.22
N ASP A 240 -20.80 -26.27 0.50
CA ASP A 240 -21.98 -25.48 0.84
C ASP A 240 -22.51 -24.71 -0.38
N ASP A 241 -23.77 -24.29 -0.33
CA ASP A 241 -24.39 -23.46 -1.37
C ASP A 241 -23.61 -22.15 -1.62
N ARG A 242 -22.89 -21.66 -0.59
CA ARG A 242 -22.04 -20.47 -0.65
C ARG A 242 -20.73 -20.72 0.11
N PRO A 243 -19.71 -21.33 -0.52
CA PRO A 243 -18.45 -21.66 0.13
C PRO A 243 -17.62 -20.41 0.47
N GLU A 244 -16.90 -20.47 1.58
CA GLU A 244 -15.89 -19.49 1.98
C GLU A 244 -14.49 -20.01 1.64
N LYS A 245 -13.90 -19.45 0.58
CA LYS A 245 -12.66 -19.95 -0.03
C LYS A 245 -11.48 -19.06 0.37
N THR A 246 -10.74 -19.48 1.39
CA THR A 246 -9.65 -18.72 2.03
C THR A 246 -8.30 -19.42 1.81
N ILE A 247 -7.24 -18.91 2.43
CA ILE A 247 -5.92 -19.56 2.39
C ILE A 247 -6.00 -20.96 3.01
N GLY A 248 -6.53 -21.09 4.22
CA GLY A 248 -6.61 -22.37 4.94
C GLY A 248 -7.68 -23.32 4.43
N SER A 249 -8.75 -22.82 3.79
CA SER A 249 -9.83 -23.69 3.30
C SER A 249 -9.66 -24.14 1.85
N TYR A 250 -8.99 -23.34 1.00
CA TYR A 250 -9.01 -23.56 -0.45
C TYR A 250 -7.65 -23.56 -1.12
N TRP A 251 -6.68 -22.74 -0.70
CA TRP A 251 -5.46 -22.57 -1.47
C TRP A 251 -4.57 -23.84 -1.40
N PRO A 252 -3.92 -24.23 -2.51
CA PRO A 252 -3.12 -25.46 -2.52
C PRO A 252 -1.69 -25.26 -2.02
N TYR A 253 -1.07 -24.10 -2.23
CA TYR A 253 0.36 -23.91 -2.00
C TYR A 253 0.67 -22.64 -1.23
N LEU A 254 1.58 -22.75 -0.26
CA LEU A 254 2.12 -21.62 0.49
C LEU A 254 2.94 -20.67 -0.40
N SER A 255 3.57 -21.21 -1.45
CA SER A 255 4.33 -20.42 -2.44
C SER A 255 3.49 -19.30 -3.05
N THR A 256 2.22 -19.59 -3.35
CA THR A 256 1.27 -18.62 -3.91
C THR A 256 0.96 -17.50 -2.92
N VAL A 257 0.86 -17.81 -1.62
CA VAL A 257 0.65 -16.82 -0.57
C VAL A 257 1.85 -15.87 -0.53
N TYR A 258 3.06 -16.42 -0.44
CA TYR A 258 4.29 -15.62 -0.37
C TYR A 258 4.51 -14.75 -1.62
N ASP A 259 4.44 -15.32 -2.84
CA ASP A 259 4.62 -14.57 -4.09
C ASP A 259 3.57 -13.45 -4.19
N TYR A 260 2.30 -13.77 -3.96
CA TYR A 260 1.23 -12.77 -4.09
C TYR A 260 1.38 -11.63 -3.07
N VAL A 261 1.69 -11.94 -1.81
CA VAL A 261 1.92 -10.92 -0.79
C VAL A 261 3.12 -10.04 -1.17
N ARG A 262 4.25 -10.65 -1.54
CA ARG A 262 5.46 -9.93 -1.99
C ARG A 262 5.22 -9.03 -3.21
N ARG A 263 4.48 -9.55 -4.19
CA ARG A 263 4.33 -8.94 -5.51
C ARG A 263 3.22 -7.90 -5.56
N ALA A 264 2.11 -8.13 -4.86
CA ALA A 264 0.86 -7.40 -5.06
C ALA A 264 0.30 -6.73 -3.79
N MET A 265 0.84 -7.04 -2.60
CA MET A 265 0.38 -6.44 -1.35
C MET A 265 1.44 -5.53 -0.71
N PRO A 266 1.02 -4.57 0.13
CA PRO A 266 -0.36 -4.14 0.39
C PRO A 266 -1.05 -3.50 -0.81
N PHE A 267 -2.38 -3.62 -0.93
CA PHE A 267 -3.13 -3.01 -2.03
C PHE A 267 -2.94 -1.49 -2.05
N GLY A 268 -2.50 -0.94 -3.19
CA GLY A 268 -2.15 0.47 -3.35
C GLY A 268 -0.70 0.83 -3.01
N ASN A 269 0.06 -0.10 -2.42
CA ASN A 269 1.48 0.06 -2.10
C ASN A 269 2.27 -1.25 -2.31
N ALA A 270 1.98 -1.97 -3.40
CA ALA A 270 2.61 -3.25 -3.69
C ALA A 270 4.14 -3.17 -3.81
N ARG A 271 4.83 -4.28 -3.50
CA ARG A 271 6.31 -4.38 -3.49
C ARG A 271 6.99 -3.43 -2.49
N SER A 272 6.31 -3.08 -1.39
CA SER A 272 6.86 -2.22 -0.35
C SER A 272 7.51 -2.97 0.82
N LEU A 273 7.27 -4.29 0.91
CA LEU A 273 7.75 -5.14 2.00
C LEU A 273 9.09 -5.79 1.63
N SER A 274 9.95 -6.00 2.63
CA SER A 274 11.17 -6.81 2.47
C SER A 274 10.84 -8.32 2.44
N ASP A 275 11.79 -9.13 2.00
CA ASP A 275 11.60 -10.58 1.95
C ASP A 275 11.36 -11.19 3.35
N ASP A 276 12.03 -10.68 4.39
CA ASP A 276 11.80 -11.04 5.81
C ASP A 276 10.40 -10.63 6.30
N GLU A 277 9.95 -9.41 5.96
CA GLU A 277 8.61 -8.93 6.32
C GLU A 277 7.52 -9.79 5.67
N VAL A 278 7.75 -10.28 4.44
CA VAL A 278 6.82 -11.21 3.78
C VAL A 278 6.85 -12.59 4.44
N TYR A 279 8.01 -13.10 4.87
CA TYR A 279 8.07 -14.36 5.65
C TYR A 279 7.29 -14.25 6.95
N ALA A 280 7.48 -13.16 7.70
CA ALA A 280 6.76 -12.91 8.95
C ALA A 280 5.23 -12.83 8.74
N ILE A 281 4.77 -12.05 7.75
CA ILE A 281 3.33 -11.99 7.41
C ILE A 281 2.80 -13.37 7.00
N THR A 282 3.57 -14.14 6.22
CA THR A 282 3.17 -15.49 5.80
C THR A 282 3.06 -16.43 7.00
N ALA A 283 3.98 -16.36 7.97
CA ALA A 283 3.91 -17.10 9.22
C ALA A 283 2.64 -16.75 10.01
N TYR A 284 2.34 -15.45 10.14
CA TYR A 284 1.11 -15.02 10.81
C TYR A 284 -0.17 -15.46 10.08
N LEU A 285 -0.18 -15.47 8.74
CA LEU A 285 -1.32 -16.01 7.97
C LEU A 285 -1.50 -17.53 8.17
N LEU A 286 -0.41 -18.29 8.36
CA LEU A 286 -0.50 -19.70 8.76
C LEU A 286 -1.12 -19.84 10.15
N TYR A 287 -0.73 -18.99 11.09
CA TYR A 287 -1.27 -18.96 12.45
C TYR A 287 -2.77 -18.64 12.45
N LEU A 288 -3.20 -17.63 11.70
CA LEU A 288 -4.63 -17.28 11.56
C LEU A 288 -5.49 -18.41 10.95
N ASN A 289 -4.88 -19.32 10.20
CA ASN A 289 -5.56 -20.46 9.57
C ASN A 289 -5.38 -21.77 10.36
N ASP A 290 -4.94 -21.69 11.63
CA ASP A 290 -4.73 -22.85 12.53
C ASP A 290 -3.75 -23.89 11.95
N LEU A 291 -2.79 -23.46 11.11
CA LEU A 291 -1.77 -24.35 10.51
C LEU A 291 -0.48 -24.41 11.34
N VAL A 292 -0.25 -23.39 12.16
CA VAL A 292 0.78 -23.33 13.20
C VAL A 292 0.15 -22.71 14.44
N ASP A 293 0.59 -23.11 15.63
CA ASP A 293 -0.01 -22.73 16.92
C ASP A 293 0.96 -22.00 17.87
N ASP A 294 2.22 -21.86 17.48
CA ASP A 294 3.28 -21.20 18.24
C ASP A 294 3.55 -19.79 17.70
N GLU A 295 3.38 -18.76 18.54
CA GLU A 295 3.70 -17.36 18.21
C GLU A 295 5.19 -17.16 17.89
N GLU A 296 6.05 -18.09 18.35
CA GLU A 296 7.48 -18.06 18.13
C GLU A 296 7.92 -18.90 16.92
N PHE A 297 6.96 -19.51 16.22
CA PHE A 297 7.22 -20.22 14.97
C PHE A 297 7.85 -19.26 13.96
N GLU A 298 9.05 -19.62 13.49
CA GLU A 298 9.78 -18.88 12.47
C GLU A 298 9.64 -19.59 11.13
N LEU A 299 9.01 -18.92 10.17
CA LEU A 299 9.02 -19.35 8.78
C LEU A 299 10.29 -18.82 8.12
N SER A 300 10.98 -19.68 7.39
CA SER A 300 12.20 -19.35 6.66
C SER A 300 12.22 -20.08 5.33
N LYS A 301 13.18 -19.74 4.48
CA LYS A 301 13.45 -20.51 3.26
C LYS A 301 13.68 -22.01 3.52
N ASP A 302 14.34 -22.35 4.64
CA ASP A 302 14.80 -23.71 4.93
C ASP A 302 13.66 -24.66 5.30
N ASN A 303 12.62 -24.16 5.97
CA ASN A 303 11.45 -24.94 6.40
C ASN A 303 10.18 -24.65 5.60
N PHE A 304 10.23 -23.77 4.60
CA PHE A 304 9.06 -23.34 3.82
C PHE A 304 8.29 -24.51 3.20
N LEU A 305 9.02 -25.50 2.68
CA LEU A 305 8.46 -26.64 1.96
C LEU A 305 7.92 -27.75 2.89
N ASP A 306 8.18 -27.64 4.19
CA ASP A 306 7.62 -28.58 5.17
C ASP A 306 6.14 -28.27 5.47
N ILE A 307 5.67 -27.06 5.12
CA ILE A 307 4.29 -26.63 5.31
C ILE A 307 3.44 -26.99 4.10
N ARG A 308 2.38 -27.77 4.34
CA ARG A 308 1.42 -28.24 3.33
C ARG A 308 0.04 -27.65 3.64
N LEU A 309 -0.59 -26.97 2.68
CA LEU A 309 -1.92 -26.40 2.91
C LEU A 309 -2.99 -27.51 2.81
N PRO A 310 -4.10 -27.41 3.55
CA PRO A 310 -5.08 -28.50 3.65
C PRO A 310 -5.70 -28.96 2.33
N ASN A 311 -5.80 -28.05 1.35
CA ASN A 311 -6.49 -28.29 0.09
C ASN A 311 -5.56 -28.58 -1.09
N GLU A 312 -4.29 -28.91 -0.84
CA GLU A 312 -3.27 -29.09 -1.88
C GLU A 312 -3.60 -30.16 -2.90
N GLU A 313 -4.17 -31.29 -2.47
CA GLU A 313 -4.43 -32.46 -3.33
C GLU A 313 -5.74 -32.34 -4.14
N ASN A 314 -6.55 -31.32 -3.88
CA ASN A 314 -7.93 -31.24 -4.39
C ASN A 314 -8.08 -30.37 -5.65
N PHE A 315 -6.98 -30.10 -6.34
CA PHE A 315 -6.99 -29.43 -7.63
C PHE A 315 -6.60 -30.41 -8.73
N ILE A 316 -7.42 -30.45 -9.77
CA ILE A 316 -7.18 -31.28 -10.95
C ILE A 316 -6.94 -30.40 -12.18
N ALA A 317 -6.22 -30.95 -13.16
CA ALA A 317 -6.18 -30.35 -14.48
C ALA A 317 -7.59 -30.39 -15.10
N ASP A 318 -7.87 -29.44 -15.98
CA ASP A 318 -9.14 -29.36 -16.69
C ASP A 318 -9.45 -30.66 -17.44
N ASP A 319 -10.49 -31.36 -16.99
CA ASP A 319 -10.96 -32.65 -17.48
C ASP A 319 -12.25 -32.54 -18.30
N ARG A 320 -12.68 -31.32 -18.67
CA ARG A 320 -13.90 -31.10 -19.46
C ARG A 320 -13.92 -31.89 -20.76
N ALA A 321 -12.77 -32.20 -21.36
CA ALA A 321 -12.70 -33.03 -22.56
C ALA A 321 -13.14 -34.49 -22.33
N GLU A 322 -13.07 -34.97 -21.09
CA GLU A 322 -13.45 -36.32 -20.67
C GLU A 322 -14.89 -36.39 -20.13
N GLU A 323 -15.46 -35.25 -19.72
CA GLU A 323 -16.85 -35.17 -19.30
C GLU A 323 -17.80 -35.58 -20.44
N VAL A 324 -18.76 -36.45 -20.11
CA VAL A 324 -19.74 -37.02 -21.07
C VAL A 324 -20.45 -35.94 -21.88
N HIS A 325 -20.75 -34.79 -21.25
CA HIS A 325 -21.45 -33.69 -21.91
C HIS A 325 -20.67 -33.06 -23.06
N TYR A 326 -19.33 -33.06 -23.00
CA TYR A 326 -18.45 -32.43 -24.00
C TYR A 326 -17.75 -33.46 -24.89
N ALA A 327 -17.47 -34.66 -24.36
CA ALA A 327 -16.86 -35.78 -25.08
C ALA A 327 -17.79 -36.26 -26.20
N GLU A 328 -19.09 -36.30 -25.95
CA GLU A 328 -20.09 -36.64 -26.94
C GLU A 328 -20.56 -35.36 -27.65
N LYS A 329 -19.95 -35.04 -28.80
CA LYS A 329 -20.45 -34.01 -29.72
C LYS A 329 -21.76 -34.46 -30.37
N GLY A 330 -22.82 -34.60 -29.58
CA GLY A 330 -24.15 -34.95 -30.05
C GLY A 330 -24.67 -33.89 -31.02
N GLU A 331 -25.37 -34.33 -32.06
CA GLU A 331 -26.12 -33.39 -32.91
C GLU A 331 -27.26 -32.78 -32.08
N PRO A 332 -27.43 -31.45 -32.11
CA PRO A 332 -28.49 -30.80 -31.34
C PRO A 332 -29.86 -31.27 -31.83
N CYS A 333 -30.82 -31.37 -30.90
CA CYS A 333 -32.21 -31.59 -31.30
C CYS A 333 -32.75 -30.38 -32.07
N MET A 334 -33.38 -30.65 -33.21
CA MET A 334 -33.93 -29.61 -34.10
C MET A 334 -35.45 -29.48 -34.05
N THR A 335 -36.17 -30.47 -33.53
CA THR A 335 -37.65 -30.50 -33.55
C THR A 335 -38.19 -31.31 -32.38
N ASP A 336 -39.26 -30.82 -31.74
CA ASP A 336 -39.95 -31.47 -30.61
C ASP A 336 -39.05 -31.86 -29.42
N CYS A 337 -38.08 -31.00 -29.10
CA CYS A 337 -36.97 -31.31 -28.19
C CYS A 337 -37.32 -31.44 -26.71
N LYS A 338 -38.45 -30.88 -26.29
CA LYS A 338 -38.94 -31.00 -24.91
C LYS A 338 -40.44 -31.29 -24.94
N PRO A 339 -40.91 -32.36 -24.30
CA PRO A 339 -42.33 -32.58 -24.12
C PRO A 339 -42.89 -31.58 -23.09
N GLY A 340 -44.00 -30.91 -23.43
CA GLY A 340 -44.72 -30.01 -22.53
C GLY A 340 -44.38 -28.52 -22.68
N PRO A 341 -45.07 -27.64 -21.95
CA PRO A 341 -44.87 -26.21 -22.03
C PRO A 341 -43.51 -25.79 -21.43
N VAL A 342 -42.97 -24.70 -21.95
CA VAL A 342 -41.83 -24.01 -21.33
C VAL A 342 -42.35 -23.08 -20.22
N GLU A 343 -41.73 -23.16 -19.05
CA GLU A 343 -42.08 -22.36 -17.88
C GLU A 343 -40.92 -21.44 -17.49
N ILE A 344 -41.24 -20.19 -17.13
CA ILE A 344 -40.25 -19.21 -16.70
C ILE A 344 -39.96 -19.44 -15.22
N THR A 345 -38.72 -19.83 -14.89
CA THR A 345 -38.30 -20.11 -13.50
C THR A 345 -37.64 -18.91 -12.82
N MET A 346 -36.98 -18.03 -13.58
CA MET A 346 -36.30 -16.84 -13.05
C MET A 346 -36.41 -15.68 -14.05
N ARG A 347 -36.47 -14.44 -13.53
CA ARG A 347 -36.41 -13.21 -14.34
C ARG A 347 -35.40 -12.25 -13.71
N ALA A 348 -34.43 -11.77 -14.48
CA ALA A 348 -33.38 -10.87 -13.99
C ALA A 348 -33.95 -9.58 -13.35
N ARG A 349 -35.06 -9.07 -13.91
CA ARG A 349 -35.82 -7.93 -13.37
C ARG A 349 -36.35 -8.11 -11.93
N ILE A 350 -36.30 -9.32 -11.38
CA ILE A 350 -36.67 -9.58 -9.97
C ILE A 350 -35.52 -9.18 -9.04
N LEU A 351 -34.27 -9.35 -9.47
CA LEU A 351 -33.10 -8.97 -8.67
C LEU A 351 -32.83 -7.46 -8.76
N ASP A 352 -33.05 -6.87 -9.94
CA ASP A 352 -33.00 -5.42 -10.16
C ASP A 352 -31.71 -4.73 -9.67
N VAL A 353 -30.56 -5.32 -10.06
CA VAL A 353 -29.21 -4.81 -9.71
C VAL A 353 -28.42 -4.33 -10.93
N THR A 354 -29.07 -4.28 -12.10
CA THR A 354 -28.48 -3.72 -13.32
C THR A 354 -28.60 -2.19 -13.25
N PRO A 355 -27.53 -1.41 -13.47
CA PRO A 355 -27.63 0.05 -13.45
C PRO A 355 -28.64 0.58 -14.48
N ASP A 356 -29.51 1.51 -14.06
CA ASP A 356 -30.45 2.20 -14.93
C ASP A 356 -29.78 3.35 -15.70
N ASP A 357 -30.27 3.65 -16.90
CA ASP A 357 -29.82 4.77 -17.75
C ASP A 357 -30.50 6.10 -17.44
N GLY A 358 -31.32 6.17 -16.39
CA GLY A 358 -31.83 7.43 -15.84
C GLY A 358 -33.02 8.06 -16.59
N GLY A 359 -33.71 7.31 -17.44
CA GLY A 359 -35.03 7.72 -17.97
C GLY A 359 -35.03 8.30 -19.38
N ASP A 360 -34.37 7.64 -20.33
CA ASP A 360 -34.73 7.73 -21.74
C ASP A 360 -34.57 6.32 -22.33
N ASP A 361 -35.68 5.72 -22.76
CA ASP A 361 -35.85 4.31 -23.15
C ASP A 361 -35.02 3.87 -24.39
N ASN A 362 -33.88 4.50 -24.68
CA ASN A 362 -33.10 4.23 -25.88
C ASN A 362 -31.60 4.58 -25.80
N ALA A 363 -30.98 4.47 -24.63
CA ALA A 363 -29.53 4.58 -24.48
C ALA A 363 -28.88 3.36 -23.78
N GLY A 364 -29.40 2.18 -24.09
CA GLY A 364 -28.82 0.84 -23.96
C GLY A 364 -27.63 0.61 -23.03
N VAL A 365 -27.85 -0.23 -22.02
CA VAL A 365 -27.44 -1.66 -22.06
C VAL A 365 -28.37 -2.49 -21.16
N GLY A 366 -29.26 -3.28 -21.77
CA GLY A 366 -29.85 -4.46 -21.11
C GLY A 366 -31.32 -4.40 -20.68
N ALA A 367 -32.05 -3.31 -20.91
CA ALA A 367 -33.50 -3.32 -20.73
C ALA A 367 -34.16 -4.05 -21.92
N VAL A 368 -34.77 -5.20 -21.65
CA VAL A 368 -35.66 -5.91 -22.58
C VAL A 368 -37.05 -5.81 -21.97
N ASP A 369 -37.98 -5.18 -22.69
CA ASP A 369 -39.40 -4.98 -22.33
C ASP A 369 -40.10 -6.25 -21.80
#